data_AF-A0A1C0TVS8-F1
#
_entry.id   AF-A0A1C0TVS8-F1
#
_cell.length_a   1.000
_cell.length_b   1.000
_cell.length_c   1.000
_cell.angle_alpha   90.00
_cell.angle_beta   90.00
_cell.angle_gamma   90.00
#
_symmetry.space_group_name_H-M   'P 1'
#
loop_
_entity.id
_entity.type
_entity.pdbx_description
1 polymer ?
#
loop_
_entity_poly.entity_id
_entity_poly.type
_entity_poly.pdbx_seq_one_letter_code
_entity_poly.pdbx_strand_id
1 'polypeptide(L)'
;MNEILGGIGWLIRGVELLLLLFMLIQFKKHRWNLFFGGKTSCMSSDENEMHSSFICIICVLFFYTTGQGLASSMLELQELDKFELRRLFYFSLNVNAALMAGAIYVLHRIRKCRFSITAKRCLHLIVLIVLINTIQLIARGYFDFNGLQSIYRGLTVGCNLLALFIVAVYPVTTRLNKIKKEKEA
;
A
#
# COMPACT_ATOMS: atom_id res chain seq x y z
N MET A 1 -10.17 -23.11 -9.69
CA MET A 1 -9.78 -21.69 -9.88
C MET A 1 -10.46 -20.76 -8.87
N ASN A 2 -11.76 -20.93 -8.59
CA ASN A 2 -12.47 -20.13 -7.58
C ASN A 2 -11.98 -20.34 -6.14
N GLU A 3 -11.57 -21.55 -5.76
CA GLU A 3 -11.05 -21.84 -4.41
C GLU A 3 -9.70 -21.16 -4.14
N ILE A 4 -8.80 -21.13 -5.14
CA ILE A 4 -7.49 -20.48 -5.03
C ILE A 4 -7.66 -18.95 -4.93
N LEU A 5 -8.54 -18.38 -5.74
CA LEU A 5 -8.87 -16.94 -5.67
C LEU A 5 -9.55 -16.58 -4.34
N GLY A 6 -10.44 -17.46 -3.83
CA GLY A 6 -11.04 -17.32 -2.52
C GLY A 6 -10.02 -17.38 -1.39
N GLY A 7 -9.07 -18.32 -1.46
CA GLY A 7 -7.97 -18.45 -0.50
C GLY A 7 -7.06 -17.22 -0.46
N ILE A 8 -6.68 -16.68 -1.62
CA ILE A 8 -5.89 -15.43 -1.71
C ILE A 8 -6.68 -14.26 -1.11
N GLY A 9 -7.99 -14.16 -1.38
CA GLY A 9 -8.84 -13.12 -0.81
C GLY A 9 -8.90 -13.16 0.72
N TRP A 10 -9.05 -14.35 1.30
CA TRP A 10 -9.00 -14.53 2.76
C TRP A 10 -7.64 -14.22 3.35
N LEU A 11 -6.55 -14.58 2.67
CA LEU A 11 -5.19 -14.27 3.09
C LEU A 11 -4.96 -12.76 3.13
N ILE A 12 -5.40 -12.03 2.10
CA ILE A 12 -5.32 -10.56 2.07
C ILE A 12 -6.06 -9.95 3.25
N ARG A 13 -7.31 -10.37 3.49
CA ARG A 13 -8.11 -9.88 4.64
C ARG A 13 -7.45 -10.18 5.98
N GLY A 14 -6.82 -11.36 6.11
CA GLY A 14 -6.06 -11.73 7.31
C GLY A 14 -4.86 -10.80 7.54
N VAL A 15 -4.12 -10.48 6.48
CA VAL A 15 -2.99 -9.52 6.55
C VAL A 15 -3.49 -8.12 6.90
N GLU A 16 -4.57 -7.65 6.27
CA GLU A 16 -5.19 -6.35 6.60
C GLU A 16 -5.61 -6.27 8.06
N LEU A 17 -6.27 -7.31 8.58
CA LEU A 17 -6.67 -7.38 9.98
C LEU A 17 -5.44 -7.32 10.91
N LEU A 18 -4.36 -8.03 10.58
CA LEU A 18 -3.11 -7.98 11.34
C LEU A 18 -2.52 -6.56 11.36
N LEU A 19 -2.49 -5.89 10.21
CA LEU A 19 -2.00 -4.52 10.08
C LEU A 19 -2.85 -3.53 10.88
N LEU A 20 -4.18 -3.67 10.83
CA LEU A 20 -5.12 -2.86 11.62
C LEU A 20 -4.92 -3.09 13.12
N LEU A 21 -4.80 -4.34 13.58
CA LEU A 21 -4.53 -4.65 14.98
C LEU A 21 -3.20 -4.06 15.44
N PHE A 22 -2.15 -4.15 14.62
CA PHE A 22 -0.87 -3.53 14.92
C PHE A 22 -1.01 -2.01 15.05
N MET A 23 -1.69 -1.37 14.10
CA MET A 23 -1.96 0.08 14.15
C MET A 23 -2.72 0.46 15.43
N LEU A 24 -3.77 -0.26 15.80
CA LEU A 24 -4.56 0.00 17.01
C LEU A 24 -3.71 -0.10 18.27
N ILE A 25 -2.83 -1.10 18.36
CA ILE A 25 -1.97 -1.26 19.53
C ILE A 25 -0.93 -0.14 19.61
N GLN A 26 -0.32 0.24 18.48
CA GLN A 26 0.61 1.36 18.46
C GLN A 26 -0.10 2.68 18.77
N PHE A 27 -1.30 2.89 18.23
CA PHE A 27 -2.11 4.08 18.49
C PHE A 27 -2.51 4.18 19.96
N LYS A 28 -2.86 3.06 20.63
CA LYS A 28 -3.12 3.05 22.07
C LYS A 28 -1.90 3.49 22.88
N LYS A 29 -0.70 3.08 22.47
CA LYS A 29 0.56 3.36 23.18
C LYS A 29 1.07 4.79 22.95
N HIS A 30 1.07 5.27 21.71
CA HIS A 30 1.69 6.54 21.33
C HIS A 30 0.67 7.65 20.97
N ARG A 31 -0.62 7.34 20.84
CA ARG A 31 -1.73 8.27 20.53
C ARG A 31 -1.40 9.21 19.37
N TRP A 32 -1.77 10.49 19.49
CA TRP A 32 -1.50 11.55 18.53
C TRP A 32 -0.02 11.83 18.30
N ASN A 33 0.87 11.38 19.20
CA ASN A 33 2.32 11.51 18.96
C ASN A 33 2.76 10.67 17.77
N LEU A 34 2.00 9.66 17.30
CA LEU A 34 2.25 8.93 16.05
C LEU A 34 2.06 9.74 14.77
N PHE A 35 1.26 10.82 14.83
CA PHE A 35 0.97 11.67 13.67
C PHE A 35 1.61 13.05 13.81
N PHE A 36 1.56 13.63 15.01
CA PHE A 36 1.92 15.04 15.26
C PHE A 36 3.09 15.22 16.24
N GLY A 37 3.78 14.14 16.64
CA GLY A 37 5.01 14.24 17.43
C GLY A 37 6.13 14.90 16.63
N GLY A 38 6.43 16.17 16.93
CA GLY A 38 7.46 16.97 16.28
C GLY A 38 8.90 16.64 16.70
N LYS A 39 9.84 17.52 16.32
CA LYS A 39 11.31 17.45 16.49
C LYS A 39 11.86 17.29 17.92
N THR A 40 11.02 17.11 18.94
CA THR A 40 11.41 17.29 20.35
C THR A 40 12.08 16.09 21.01
N SER A 41 12.33 14.98 20.31
CA SER A 41 13.25 13.97 20.79
C SER A 41 14.19 13.54 19.69
N CYS A 42 15.48 13.42 20.02
CA CYS A 42 16.40 12.56 19.29
C CYS A 42 15.81 11.15 19.30
N MET A 43 14.93 10.85 18.35
CA MET A 43 14.30 9.54 18.24
C MET A 43 15.41 8.51 18.02
N SER A 44 15.38 7.48 18.85
CA SER A 44 16.23 6.31 18.62
C SER A 44 15.94 5.76 17.21
N SER A 45 16.93 5.11 16.60
CA SER A 45 16.78 4.55 15.24
C SER A 45 15.53 3.67 15.14
N ASP A 46 15.20 2.94 16.21
CA ASP A 46 14.05 2.05 16.30
C ASP A 46 12.70 2.80 16.31
N GLU A 47 12.62 3.94 17.01
CA GLU A 47 11.42 4.79 17.03
C GLU A 47 11.16 5.42 15.66
N ASN A 48 12.21 5.87 14.97
CA ASN A 48 12.08 6.42 13.62
C ASN A 48 11.56 5.36 12.64
N GLU A 49 12.11 4.14 12.68
CA GLU A 49 11.69 3.02 11.83
C GLU A 49 10.22 2.66 12.10
N MET A 50 9.79 2.66 13.37
CA MET A 50 8.41 2.41 13.77
C MET A 50 7.46 3.44 13.19
N HIS A 51 7.78 4.73 13.32
CA HIS A 51 6.92 5.78 12.82
C HIS A 51 6.84 5.81 11.30
N SER A 52 7.96 5.62 10.62
CA SER A 52 7.98 5.53 9.16
C SER A 52 7.16 4.33 8.67
N SER A 53 7.31 3.17 9.29
CA SER A 53 6.52 1.98 8.96
C SER A 53 5.03 2.17 9.24
N PHE A 54 4.66 2.82 10.34
CA PHE A 54 3.26 3.14 10.66
C PHE A 54 2.62 4.05 9.62
N ILE A 55 3.32 5.10 9.18
CA ILE A 55 2.85 5.98 8.09
C ILE A 55 2.61 5.16 6.81
N CYS A 56 3.55 4.27 6.45
CA CYS A 56 3.38 3.42 5.28
C CYS A 56 2.21 2.44 5.39
N ILE A 57 1.99 1.81 6.55
CA ILE A 57 0.84 0.91 6.77
C ILE A 57 -0.46 1.67 6.52
N ILE A 58 -0.62 2.86 7.10
CA ILE A 58 -1.84 3.67 6.94
C ILE A 58 -2.05 4.06 5.49
N CYS A 59 -1.02 4.59 4.82
CA CYS A 59 -1.15 4.98 3.42
C CYS A 59 -1.50 3.78 2.55
N VAL A 60 -0.81 2.65 2.71
CA VAL A 60 -1.08 1.45 1.90
C VAL A 60 -2.49 0.95 2.12
N LEU A 61 -2.97 0.80 3.36
CA LEU A 61 -4.33 0.36 3.63
C LEU A 61 -5.37 1.33 3.07
N PHE A 62 -5.23 2.63 3.34
CA PHE A 62 -6.17 3.65 2.87
C PHE A 62 -6.28 3.67 1.34
N PHE A 63 -5.16 3.79 0.64
CA PHE A 63 -5.14 3.88 -0.82
C PHE A 63 -5.42 2.53 -1.50
N TYR A 64 -5.20 1.40 -0.83
CA TYR A 64 -5.65 0.10 -1.29
C TYR A 64 -7.18 0.02 -1.28
N THR A 65 -7.82 0.35 -0.16
CA THR A 65 -9.29 0.36 -0.05
C THR A 65 -9.92 1.38 -0.99
N THR A 66 -9.36 2.60 -1.08
CA THR A 66 -9.82 3.61 -2.06
C THR A 66 -9.66 3.13 -3.50
N GLY A 67 -8.52 2.51 -3.84
CA GLY A 67 -8.28 1.97 -5.17
C GLY A 67 -9.25 0.84 -5.55
N GLN A 68 -9.58 -0.04 -4.60
CA GLN A 68 -10.60 -1.08 -4.80
C GLN A 68 -12.01 -0.49 -4.97
N GLY A 69 -12.36 0.52 -4.17
CA GLY A 69 -13.62 1.24 -4.31
C GLY A 69 -13.75 1.89 -5.68
N LEU A 70 -12.72 2.62 -6.12
CA LEU A 70 -12.65 3.22 -7.45
C LEU A 70 -12.81 2.16 -8.55
N ALA A 71 -12.09 1.04 -8.46
CA ALA A 71 -12.18 -0.02 -9.45
C ALA A 71 -13.60 -0.62 -9.53
N SER A 72 -14.26 -0.80 -8.40
CA SER A 72 -15.64 -1.30 -8.34
C SER A 72 -16.64 -0.31 -8.92
N SER A 73 -16.56 0.97 -8.54
CA SER A 73 -17.46 2.00 -9.08
C SER A 73 -17.31 2.20 -10.59
N MET A 74 -16.11 2.02 -11.14
CA MET A 74 -15.91 2.06 -12.60
C MET A 74 -16.63 0.91 -13.32
N LEU A 75 -16.82 -0.25 -12.70
CA LEU A 75 -17.57 -1.35 -13.31
C LEU A 75 -19.07 -1.08 -13.39
N GLU A 76 -19.58 -0.16 -12.56
CA GLU A 76 -21.00 0.23 -12.53
C GLU A 76 -21.33 1.29 -13.60
N LEU A 77 -20.32 1.96 -14.16
CA LEU A 77 -20.49 2.95 -15.23
C LEU A 77 -20.73 2.26 -16.59
N GLN A 78 -21.94 1.73 -16.77
CA GLN A 78 -22.37 1.07 -18.02
C GLN A 78 -22.62 2.04 -19.18
N GLU A 79 -22.78 3.33 -18.92
CA GLU A 79 -23.10 4.34 -19.95
C GLU A 79 -21.90 4.79 -20.79
N LEU A 80 -20.67 4.53 -20.31
CA LEU A 80 -19.44 4.92 -21.01
C LEU A 80 -19.05 3.89 -22.07
N ASP A 81 -18.46 4.37 -23.17
CA ASP A 81 -17.84 3.47 -24.14
C ASP A 81 -16.66 2.72 -23.50
N LYS A 82 -16.42 1.49 -23.97
CA LYS A 82 -15.38 0.60 -23.44
C LYS A 82 -13.99 1.23 -23.49
N PHE A 83 -13.69 2.04 -24.49
CA PHE A 83 -12.40 2.72 -24.57
C PHE A 83 -12.25 3.82 -23.54
N GLU A 84 -13.28 4.65 -23.38
CA GLU A 84 -13.31 5.72 -22.39
C GLU A 84 -13.20 5.15 -20.98
N LEU A 85 -13.93 4.06 -20.71
CA LEU A 85 -13.88 3.37 -19.43
C LEU A 85 -12.49 2.83 -19.12
N ARG A 86 -11.79 2.21 -20.09
CA ARG A 86 -10.41 1.74 -19.89
C ARG A 86 -9.45 2.88 -19.61
N ARG A 87 -9.56 4.00 -20.35
CA ARG A 87 -8.72 5.19 -20.13
C ARG A 87 -8.93 5.74 -18.73
N LEU A 88 -10.18 5.94 -18.34
CA LEU A 88 -10.55 6.44 -17.03
C LEU A 88 -10.08 5.52 -15.91
N PHE A 89 -10.22 4.20 -16.09
CA PHE A 89 -9.77 3.20 -15.13
C PHE A 89 -8.26 3.29 -14.86
N TYR A 90 -7.42 3.18 -15.89
CA TYR A 90 -5.96 3.22 -15.71
C TYR A 90 -5.45 4.59 -15.29
N PHE A 91 -6.08 5.67 -15.77
CA PHE A 91 -5.79 7.03 -15.31
C PHE A 91 -6.08 7.19 -13.81
N SER A 92 -7.26 6.74 -13.35
CA SER A 92 -7.64 6.80 -11.94
C SER A 92 -6.70 6.00 -11.05
N LEU A 93 -6.26 4.81 -11.50
CA LEU A 93 -5.26 4.01 -10.78
C LEU A 93 -3.91 4.73 -10.68
N ASN A 94 -3.48 5.42 -11.74
CA ASN A 94 -2.26 6.24 -11.72
C ASN A 94 -2.38 7.41 -10.75
N VAL A 95 -3.51 8.12 -10.76
CA VAL A 95 -3.77 9.22 -9.82
C VAL A 95 -3.77 8.69 -8.39
N ASN A 96 -4.45 7.58 -8.10
CA ASN A 96 -4.46 6.95 -6.78
C ASN A 96 -3.05 6.58 -6.30
N ALA A 97 -2.23 5.98 -7.17
CA ALA A 97 -0.85 5.63 -6.87
C ALA A 97 0.03 6.86 -6.61
N ALA A 98 -0.13 7.93 -7.41
CA ALA A 98 0.58 9.19 -7.21
C ALA A 98 0.19 9.87 -5.90
N LEU A 99 -1.11 9.89 -5.56
CA LEU A 99 -1.61 10.39 -4.29
C LEU A 99 -1.06 9.57 -3.11
N MET A 100 -0.94 8.25 -3.25
CA MET A 100 -0.32 7.41 -2.22
C MET A 100 1.16 7.77 -1.99
N ALA A 101 1.95 7.89 -3.06
CA ALA A 101 3.35 8.31 -2.94
C ALA A 101 3.48 9.72 -2.33
N GLY A 102 2.63 10.65 -2.77
CA GLY A 102 2.55 12.01 -2.25
C GLY A 102 2.22 12.03 -0.75
N ALA A 103 1.22 11.24 -0.33
CA ALA A 103 0.83 11.13 1.08
C ALA A 103 1.97 10.57 1.94
N ILE A 104 2.63 9.49 1.50
CA ILE A 104 3.80 8.94 2.19
C ILE A 104 4.87 10.03 2.35
N TYR A 105 5.21 10.74 1.28
CA TYR A 105 6.23 11.79 1.32
C TYR A 105 5.85 12.95 2.25
N VAL A 106 4.64 13.48 2.11
CA VAL A 106 4.14 14.63 2.90
C VAL A 106 4.06 14.28 4.37
N LEU A 107 3.54 13.11 4.74
CA LEU A 107 3.46 12.68 6.14
C LEU A 107 4.86 12.51 6.77
N HIS A 108 5.83 11.95 6.02
CA HIS A 108 7.22 11.89 6.48
C HIS A 108 7.82 13.29 6.65
N ARG A 109 7.51 14.23 5.75
CA ARG A 109 7.99 15.62 5.82
C ARG A 109 7.39 16.40 6.99
N ILE A 110 6.08 16.26 7.24
CA ILE A 110 5.39 16.88 8.39
C ILE A 110 6.02 16.39 9.70
N ARG A 111 6.25 15.08 9.78
CA ARG A 111 6.86 14.45 10.96
C ARG A 111 8.37 14.68 11.07
N LYS A 112 9.03 15.01 9.96
CA LYS A 112 10.50 15.15 9.85
C LYS A 112 11.24 13.86 10.22
N CYS A 113 10.67 12.71 9.87
CA CYS A 113 11.29 11.40 10.05
C CYS A 113 12.05 10.94 8.80
N ARG A 114 13.06 10.08 8.97
CA ARG A 114 13.76 9.45 7.83
C ARG A 114 12.93 8.29 7.28
N PHE A 115 12.97 8.11 5.97
CA PHE A 115 12.35 6.96 5.31
C PHE A 115 13.02 5.65 5.77
N SER A 116 12.21 4.77 6.36
CA SER A 116 12.54 3.37 6.63
C SER A 116 12.87 2.61 5.35
N ILE A 117 13.47 1.43 5.52
CA ILE A 117 13.67 0.50 4.41
C ILE A 117 12.32 0.09 3.83
N THR A 118 11.32 -0.14 4.70
CA THR A 118 9.93 -0.43 4.32
C THR A 118 9.37 0.67 3.43
N ALA A 119 9.47 1.93 3.85
CA ALA A 119 8.95 3.07 3.09
C ALA A 119 9.63 3.24 1.73
N LYS A 120 10.96 3.07 1.67
CA LYS A 120 11.70 3.09 0.40
C LYS A 120 11.20 1.99 -0.53
N ARG A 121 11.09 0.75 -0.06
CA ARG A 121 10.62 -0.38 -0.88
C ARG A 121 9.19 -0.15 -1.38
N CYS A 122 8.29 0.36 -0.53
CA CYS A 122 6.94 0.74 -0.95
C CYS A 122 6.96 1.80 -2.07
N LEU A 123 7.75 2.86 -1.95
CA LEU A 123 7.85 3.89 -2.99
C LEU A 123 8.36 3.33 -4.32
N HIS A 124 9.35 2.44 -4.31
CA HIS A 124 9.83 1.78 -5.54
C HIS A 124 8.74 0.92 -6.19
N LEU A 125 7.94 0.19 -5.39
CA LEU A 125 6.80 -0.56 -5.91
C LEU A 125 5.71 0.34 -6.48
N ILE A 126 5.45 1.50 -5.87
CA ILE A 126 4.49 2.46 -6.41
C ILE A 126 4.93 2.93 -7.79
N VAL A 127 6.20 3.27 -7.97
CA VAL A 127 6.75 3.67 -9.28
C VAL A 127 6.55 2.55 -10.31
N LEU A 128 6.84 1.29 -9.93
CA LEU A 128 6.64 0.14 -10.81
C LEU A 128 5.16 -0.02 -11.20
N ILE A 129 4.23 0.12 -10.25
CA ILE A 129 2.78 0.05 -10.50
C ILE A 129 2.34 1.17 -11.46
N VAL A 130 2.81 2.40 -11.26
CA VAL A 130 2.51 3.54 -12.13
C VAL A 130 3.02 3.28 -13.56
N LEU A 131 4.22 2.71 -13.72
CA LEU A 131 4.74 2.33 -15.03
C LEU A 131 3.85 1.28 -15.70
N ILE A 132 3.49 0.21 -14.99
CA ILE A 132 2.60 -0.86 -15.50
C ILE A 132 1.23 -0.29 -15.91
N ASN A 133 0.64 0.58 -15.08
CA ASN A 133 -0.66 1.20 -15.36
C ASN A 133 -0.57 2.18 -16.54
N THR A 134 0.53 2.91 -16.68
CA THR A 134 0.76 3.82 -17.81
C THR A 134 0.92 3.05 -19.12
N ILE A 135 1.68 1.95 -19.11
CA ILE A 135 1.79 1.07 -20.28
C ILE A 135 0.41 0.52 -20.66
N GLN A 136 -0.40 0.09 -19.68
CA GLN A 136 -1.76 -0.39 -19.94
C GLN A 136 -2.70 0.71 -20.44
N LEU A 137 -2.58 1.93 -19.92
CA LEU A 137 -3.32 3.09 -20.40
C LEU A 137 -3.04 3.34 -21.88
N ILE A 138 -1.77 3.34 -22.28
CA ILE A 138 -1.36 3.54 -23.67
C ILE A 138 -1.83 2.35 -24.53
N ALA A 139 -1.40 1.14 -24.19
CA ALA A 139 -1.68 -0.05 -24.98
C ALA A 139 -3.18 -0.33 -25.13
N ARG A 140 -3.93 -0.35 -24.03
CA ARG A 140 -5.35 -0.76 -24.02
C ARG A 140 -6.34 0.39 -24.14
N GLY A 141 -5.94 1.58 -23.67
CA GLY A 141 -6.78 2.77 -23.72
C GLY A 141 -6.66 3.51 -25.06
N TYR A 142 -5.47 3.55 -25.67
CA TYR A 142 -5.27 4.29 -26.92
C TYR A 142 -5.08 3.39 -28.16
N PHE A 143 -4.43 2.23 -28.03
CA PHE A 143 -4.12 1.35 -29.17
C PHE A 143 -4.96 0.07 -29.26
N ASP A 144 -5.88 -0.18 -28.31
CA ASP A 144 -6.64 -1.44 -28.16
C ASP A 144 -5.82 -2.74 -28.15
N PHE A 145 -4.54 -2.65 -27.78
CA PHE A 145 -3.66 -3.81 -27.75
C PHE A 145 -3.85 -4.60 -26.44
N ASN A 146 -4.49 -5.76 -26.54
CA ASN A 146 -4.82 -6.62 -25.38
C ASN A 146 -3.89 -7.85 -25.23
N GLY A 147 -2.90 -8.04 -26.11
CA GLY A 147 -2.10 -9.28 -26.16
C GLY A 147 -1.29 -9.61 -24.89
N LEU A 148 -0.96 -8.59 -24.08
CA LEU A 148 -0.19 -8.75 -22.84
C LEU A 148 -1.04 -8.61 -21.57
N GLN A 149 -2.38 -8.60 -21.68
CA GLN A 149 -3.29 -8.33 -20.57
C GLN A 149 -3.06 -9.27 -19.37
N SER A 150 -2.88 -10.57 -19.62
CA SER A 150 -2.66 -11.56 -18.57
C SER A 150 -1.38 -11.29 -17.77
N ILE A 151 -0.31 -10.89 -18.47
CA ILE A 151 0.98 -10.55 -17.86
C ILE A 151 0.83 -9.29 -17.00
N TYR A 152 0.20 -8.25 -17.52
CA TYR A 152 -0.01 -7.01 -16.76
C TYR A 152 -0.88 -7.22 -15.52
N ARG A 153 -1.92 -8.04 -15.62
CA ARG A 153 -2.75 -8.42 -14.47
C ARG A 153 -1.93 -9.16 -13.42
N GLY A 154 -1.13 -10.14 -13.83
CA GLY A 154 -0.23 -10.87 -12.94
C GLY A 154 0.77 -9.95 -12.22
N LEU A 155 1.43 -9.07 -12.97
CA LEU A 155 2.37 -8.09 -12.41
C LEU A 155 1.69 -7.14 -11.42
N THR A 156 0.51 -6.62 -11.75
CA THR A 156 -0.22 -5.70 -10.88
C THR A 156 -0.64 -6.39 -9.57
N VAL A 157 -1.18 -7.61 -9.65
CA VAL A 157 -1.54 -8.39 -8.45
C VAL A 157 -0.29 -8.72 -7.63
N GLY A 158 0.80 -9.15 -8.28
CA GLY A 158 2.06 -9.45 -7.62
C GLY A 158 2.66 -8.24 -6.89
N CYS A 159 2.64 -7.06 -7.51
CA CYS A 159 3.12 -5.83 -6.88
C CYS A 159 2.29 -5.44 -5.65
N ASN A 160 0.96 -5.57 -5.72
CA ASN A 160 0.08 -5.29 -4.58
C ASN A 160 0.29 -6.28 -3.42
N LEU A 161 0.40 -7.58 -3.72
CA LEU A 161 0.71 -8.59 -2.71
C LEU A 161 2.07 -8.36 -2.06
N LEU A 162 3.08 -7.99 -2.87
CA LEU A 162 4.42 -7.68 -2.37
C LEU A 162 4.43 -6.43 -1.50
N ALA A 163 3.65 -5.40 -1.87
CA ALA A 163 3.49 -4.20 -1.05
C ALA A 163 2.87 -4.53 0.32
N LEU A 164 1.80 -5.32 0.35
CA LEU A 164 1.18 -5.80 1.59
C LEU A 164 2.18 -6.61 2.43
N PHE A 165 2.95 -7.50 1.79
CA PHE A 165 3.97 -8.30 2.47
C PHE A 165 5.05 -7.43 3.11
N ILE A 166 5.64 -6.49 2.36
CA ILE A 166 6.69 -5.58 2.87
C ILE A 166 6.21 -4.83 4.10
N VAL A 167 4.97 -4.34 4.07
CA VAL A 167 4.35 -3.58 5.14
C VAL A 167 4.02 -4.47 6.35
N ALA A 168 3.68 -5.75 6.12
CA ALA A 168 3.39 -6.74 7.17
C ALA A 168 4.63 -7.33 7.85
N VAL A 169 5.80 -7.32 7.19
CA VAL A 169 7.05 -7.82 7.79
C VAL A 169 7.45 -7.02 9.03
N TYR A 170 7.27 -5.70 9.00
CA TYR A 170 7.65 -4.83 10.11
C TYR A 170 6.92 -5.14 11.44
N PRO A 171 5.58 -5.22 11.50
CA PRO A 171 4.87 -5.53 12.74
C PRO A 171 5.18 -6.93 13.27
N VAL A 172 5.36 -7.91 12.38
CA VAL A 172 5.69 -9.29 12.75
C VAL A 172 7.07 -9.37 13.39
N THR A 173 8.10 -8.81 12.74
CA THR A 173 9.47 -8.81 13.26
C THR A 173 9.59 -8.06 14.59
N THR A 174 8.91 -6.92 14.73
CA THR A 174 8.89 -6.14 15.98
C THR A 174 8.25 -6.93 17.13
N ARG A 175 7.16 -7.66 16.87
CA ARG A 175 6.49 -8.50 17.88
C ARG A 175 7.34 -9.70 18.29
N LEU A 176 7.92 -10.40 17.32
CA LEU A 176 8.77 -11.57 17.59
C LEU A 176 9.99 -11.19 18.44
N ASN A 177 10.64 -10.06 18.13
CA ASN A 177 11.78 -9.58 18.89
C ASN A 177 11.40 -9.21 20.34
N LYS A 178 10.19 -8.68 20.55
CA LYS A 178 9.68 -8.37 21.90
C LYS A 178 9.43 -9.64 22.72
N ILE A 179 8.81 -10.66 22.11
CA ILE A 179 8.57 -11.96 22.76
C ILE A 179 9.90 -12.65 23.10
N LYS A 180 10.91 -12.57 22.22
CA LYS A 180 12.23 -13.15 22.48
C LYS A 180 12.90 -12.49 23.69
N LYS A 181 12.87 -11.14 23.77
CA LYS A 181 13.41 -10.40 24.92
C LYS A 181 12.67 -10.71 26.23
N GLU A 182 11.36 -10.94 26.19
CA GLU A 182 10.57 -11.34 27.37
C GLU A 182 10.85 -12.77 27.84
N LYS A 183 11.42 -13.64 26.97
CA LYS A 183 11.84 -15.00 27.34
C LYS A 183 13.28 -15.06 27.88
N GLU A 184 14.09 -14.05 27.59
CA GLU A 184 15.48 -13.94 28.01
C GLU A 184 15.67 -13.12 29.31
N ALA A 185 14.59 -12.50 29.81
CA ALA A 185 14.53 -11.72 31.04
C ALA A 185 13.80 -12.48 32.15
#